data_AF-A0A7L1ZQU9-F1
#
_entry.id   AF-A0A7L1ZQU9-F1
#
_cell.length_a   1.000
_cell.length_b   1.000
_cell.length_c   1.000
_cell.angle_alpha   90.00
_cell.angle_beta   90.00
_cell.angle_gamma   90.00
#
_symmetry.space_group_name_H-M   'P 1'
#
loop_
_entity.id
_entity.type
_entity.pdbx_description
1 polymer ?
#
loop_
_entity_poly.entity_id
_entity_poly.type
_entity_poly.pdbx_seq_one_letter_code
_entity_poly.pdbx_strand_id
1 'polypeptide(L)'
;MADTPDCDLRSLSPLQLFERVTEQGEKVRALKAGKAPKDEIDAAVRMLLSLKLSYKTTTGQDYQAGLPPKDLVLINNGTTKEEDEDLVDPWNVQTSNAKGVDYDKLIVRFGSSKIDTDLIIFLERATGQKPHHFLRRGIFFSHRDMDQVLDAYENKKPFYLYTGRGPSSQAMHVGHLIPFMFTKFFLEVFDVPLVIQLTDDEKYLWKDMTIEKAHEYARENAKDFFACGFDVNKTFIFSDLDYLGTSAGFYKNIVKVQKHVFFNQVKGIFGFTDSDCIGKISFPAIQAAPSFSSSFPQIFNGKENIQCLIPCAIDQEVLQRLAHSSCLTLLCYPPQLSDTAFRGPSGYSDNSQCFPSTDMNWFFHTFHGRASSGINKHAFSGGRDTIEEHRKYGGNCDVDVSIMYLTFFLEDDDRLEQLKQAYTSGELLTGELKKVLIETMQPLVAAHQERRKQVTDEIVKQFMTPRKLAFEF
;
A
#
# COMPACT_ATOMS: atom_id res chain seq x y z
N MET A 1 58.32 -21.60 -4.86
CA MET A 1 57.41 -21.46 -3.71
C MET A 1 56.00 -21.56 -4.25
N ALA A 2 55.13 -22.29 -3.56
CA ALA A 2 53.86 -22.81 -4.08
C ALA A 2 52.81 -21.71 -4.32
N ASP A 3 52.16 -21.74 -5.48
CA ASP A 3 50.86 -21.09 -5.70
C ASP A 3 49.75 -22.01 -5.20
N THR A 4 49.18 -21.69 -4.05
CA THR A 4 47.92 -22.24 -3.54
C THR A 4 46.76 -21.36 -3.98
N PRO A 5 45.75 -21.86 -4.72
CA PRO A 5 44.49 -21.16 -4.91
C PRO A 5 43.57 -21.51 -3.73
N ASP A 6 43.77 -20.85 -2.58
CA ASP A 6 42.92 -21.03 -1.40
C ASP A 6 42.33 -19.70 -0.91
N CYS A 7 41.98 -18.82 -1.84
CA CYS A 7 41.22 -17.61 -1.55
C CYS A 7 39.92 -17.64 -2.38
N ASP A 8 38.80 -17.35 -1.71
CA ASP A 8 37.48 -17.02 -2.29
C ASP A 8 36.41 -18.13 -2.45
N LEU A 9 36.37 -19.09 -1.52
CA LEU A 9 35.24 -20.04 -1.40
C LEU A 9 34.23 -19.72 -0.27
N ARG A 10 34.57 -18.79 0.65
CA ARG A 10 33.72 -18.46 1.83
C ARG A 10 32.72 -17.33 1.60
N SER A 11 32.70 -16.74 0.41
CA SER A 11 31.91 -15.56 0.02
C SER A 11 30.78 -15.88 -0.98
N LEU A 12 30.66 -17.15 -1.42
CA LEU A 12 29.73 -17.56 -2.48
C LEU A 12 28.36 -17.96 -1.93
N SER A 13 27.30 -17.59 -2.64
CA SER A 13 25.92 -17.98 -2.29
C SER A 13 25.69 -19.49 -2.48
N PRO A 14 24.69 -20.10 -1.81
CA PRO A 14 24.33 -21.51 -2.02
C PRO A 14 24.13 -21.91 -3.48
N LEU A 15 23.47 -21.05 -4.27
CA LEU A 15 23.23 -21.28 -5.70
C LEU A 15 24.54 -21.23 -6.51
N GLN A 16 25.41 -20.26 -6.25
CA GLN A 16 26.72 -20.17 -6.91
C GLN A 16 27.61 -21.38 -6.59
N LEU A 17 27.55 -21.89 -5.35
CA LEU A 17 28.25 -23.12 -4.97
C LEU A 17 27.66 -24.33 -5.69
N PHE A 18 26.34 -24.42 -5.84
CA PHE A 18 25.68 -25.49 -6.58
C PHE A 18 26.10 -25.55 -8.06
N GLU A 19 26.13 -24.39 -8.73
CA GLU A 19 26.55 -24.28 -10.13
C GLU A 19 28.01 -24.71 -10.31
N ARG A 20 28.91 -24.25 -9.44
CA ARG A 20 30.33 -24.65 -9.48
C ARG A 20 30.55 -26.14 -9.21
N VAL A 21 29.78 -26.76 -8.30
CA VAL A 21 29.83 -28.22 -8.08
C VAL A 21 29.33 -28.96 -9.32
N THR A 22 28.30 -28.44 -9.98
CA THR A 22 27.71 -29.01 -11.21
C THR A 22 28.72 -28.99 -12.36
N GLU A 23 29.29 -27.83 -12.65
CA GLU A 23 30.29 -27.63 -13.71
C GLU A 23 31.54 -28.50 -13.48
N GLN A 24 32.08 -28.51 -12.25
CA GLN A 24 33.24 -29.35 -11.93
C GLN A 24 32.91 -30.85 -12.04
N GLY A 25 31.67 -31.25 -11.75
CA GLY A 25 31.19 -32.63 -11.93
C GLY A 25 31.10 -33.03 -13.41
N GLU A 26 30.71 -32.12 -14.29
CA GLU A 26 30.74 -32.33 -15.74
C GLU A 26 32.17 -32.43 -16.27
N LYS A 27 33.08 -31.58 -15.79
CA LYS A 27 34.50 -31.64 -16.13
C LYS A 27 35.12 -33.00 -15.79
N VAL A 28 34.83 -33.55 -14.60
CA VAL A 28 35.30 -34.89 -14.21
C VAL A 28 34.72 -35.98 -15.12
N ARG A 29 33.44 -35.87 -15.52
CA ARG A 29 32.80 -36.83 -16.44
C ARG A 29 33.43 -36.75 -17.84
N ALA A 30 33.68 -35.56 -18.35
CA ALA A 30 34.33 -35.34 -19.64
C ALA A 30 35.77 -35.91 -19.65
N LEU A 31 36.56 -35.65 -18.61
CA LEU A 31 37.93 -36.18 -18.49
C LEU A 31 37.97 -37.71 -18.43
N LYS A 32 37.02 -38.34 -17.72
CA LYS A 32 36.90 -39.81 -17.67
C LYS A 32 36.46 -40.40 -19.00
N ALA A 33 35.51 -39.78 -19.70
CA ALA A 33 35.05 -40.22 -21.01
C ALA A 33 36.16 -40.08 -22.08
N GLY A 34 36.96 -39.01 -21.98
CA GLY A 34 38.09 -38.73 -22.86
C GLY A 34 39.36 -39.53 -22.55
N LYS A 35 39.35 -40.43 -21.54
CA LYS A 35 40.51 -41.22 -21.10
C LYS A 35 41.74 -40.34 -20.77
N ALA A 36 41.51 -39.20 -20.13
CA ALA A 36 42.57 -38.31 -19.67
C ALA A 36 43.55 -39.01 -18.69
N PRO A 37 44.77 -38.49 -18.53
CA PRO A 37 45.74 -39.03 -17.58
C PRO A 37 45.16 -39.10 -16.15
N LYS A 38 45.53 -40.17 -15.42
CA LYS A 38 44.99 -40.44 -14.08
C LYS A 38 45.22 -39.26 -13.11
N ASP A 39 46.37 -38.60 -13.21
CA ASP A 39 46.74 -37.48 -12.34
C ASP A 39 45.84 -36.25 -12.53
N GLU A 40 45.38 -35.99 -13.77
CA GLU A 40 44.45 -34.90 -14.07
C GLU A 40 43.03 -35.21 -13.58
N ILE A 41 42.61 -36.46 -13.72
CA ILE A 41 41.32 -36.93 -13.16
C ILE A 41 41.36 -36.81 -11.63
N ASP A 42 42.45 -37.23 -10.98
CA ASP A 42 42.58 -37.19 -9.53
C ASP A 42 42.67 -35.75 -8.98
N ALA A 43 43.29 -34.82 -9.71
CA ALA A 43 43.25 -33.39 -9.38
C ALA A 43 41.84 -32.81 -9.47
N ALA A 44 41.11 -33.09 -10.55
CA ALA A 44 39.75 -32.60 -10.74
C ALA A 44 38.75 -33.19 -9.72
N VAL A 45 38.92 -34.46 -9.34
CA VAL A 45 38.13 -35.13 -8.30
C VAL A 45 38.38 -34.53 -6.91
N ARG A 46 39.64 -34.20 -6.56
CA ARG A 46 39.95 -33.52 -5.29
C ARG A 46 39.25 -32.16 -5.17
N MET A 47 39.24 -31.39 -6.25
CA MET A 47 38.54 -30.10 -6.30
C MET A 47 37.02 -30.27 -6.18
N LEU A 48 36.44 -31.29 -6.84
CA LEU A 48 35.01 -31.59 -6.73
C LEU A 48 34.61 -31.97 -5.30
N LEU A 49 35.43 -32.75 -4.59
CA LEU A 49 35.19 -33.11 -3.19
C LEU A 49 35.27 -31.90 -2.27
N SER A 50 36.24 -31.00 -2.48
CA SER A 50 36.35 -29.74 -1.74
C SER A 50 35.11 -28.86 -1.91
N LEU A 51 34.64 -28.68 -3.16
CA LEU A 51 33.44 -27.89 -3.46
C LEU A 51 32.17 -28.50 -2.83
N LYS A 52 32.03 -29.83 -2.83
CA LYS A 52 30.91 -30.51 -2.17
C LYS A 52 30.94 -30.35 -0.65
N LEU A 53 32.12 -30.35 -0.04
CA LEU A 53 32.29 -30.11 1.39
C LEU A 53 31.94 -28.67 1.77
N SER A 54 32.38 -27.70 0.97
CA SER A 54 32.00 -26.29 1.14
C SER A 54 30.49 -26.09 0.98
N TYR A 55 29.88 -26.70 -0.05
CA TYR A 55 28.42 -26.69 -0.22
C TYR A 55 27.67 -27.27 0.99
N LYS A 56 28.11 -28.43 1.51
CA LYS A 56 27.52 -29.05 2.71
C LYS A 56 27.69 -28.18 3.96
N THR A 57 28.84 -27.54 4.11
CA THR A 57 29.13 -26.66 5.25
C THR A 57 28.25 -25.41 5.21
N THR A 58 28.02 -24.83 4.04
CA THR A 58 27.21 -23.62 3.86
C THR A 58 25.70 -23.88 3.90
N THR A 59 25.23 -25.01 3.35
CA THR A 59 23.78 -25.30 3.22
C THR A 59 23.24 -26.28 4.26
N GLY A 60 24.11 -26.99 4.97
CA GLY A 60 23.75 -28.11 5.85
C GLY A 60 23.31 -29.38 5.11
N GLN A 61 23.30 -29.39 3.77
CA GLN A 61 22.80 -30.50 2.94
C GLN A 61 23.89 -31.06 2.01
N ASP A 62 23.85 -32.37 1.77
CA ASP A 62 24.70 -33.00 0.75
C ASP A 62 24.26 -32.60 -0.66
N TYR A 63 25.22 -32.33 -1.55
CA TYR A 63 24.93 -31.97 -2.94
C TYR A 63 24.21 -33.11 -3.69
N GLN A 64 23.10 -32.78 -4.35
CA GLN A 64 22.38 -33.67 -5.27
C GLN A 64 22.34 -33.08 -6.68
N ALA A 65 22.81 -33.84 -7.68
CA ALA A 65 22.88 -33.33 -9.05
C ALA A 65 21.48 -33.05 -9.63
N GLY A 66 21.30 -31.88 -10.24
CA GLY A 66 20.03 -31.46 -10.85
C GLY A 66 18.97 -30.93 -9.88
N LEU A 67 19.28 -30.86 -8.58
CA LEU A 67 18.42 -30.30 -7.55
C LEU A 67 19.13 -29.11 -6.88
N PRO A 68 18.98 -27.89 -7.40
CA PRO A 68 19.58 -26.70 -6.79
C PRO A 68 19.08 -26.55 -5.35
N PRO A 69 19.89 -25.96 -4.44
CA PRO A 69 19.47 -25.70 -3.07
C PRO A 69 18.16 -24.92 -3.12
N LYS A 70 17.10 -25.51 -2.58
CA LYS A 70 15.84 -24.83 -2.40
C LYS A 70 16.12 -23.69 -1.42
N ASP A 71 15.99 -22.45 -1.88
CA ASP A 71 15.75 -21.35 -0.96
C ASP A 71 14.61 -21.77 -0.03
N LEU A 72 14.75 -21.46 1.26
CA LEU A 72 13.77 -21.72 2.29
C LEU A 72 12.45 -20.98 1.99
N VAL A 73 11.68 -21.46 1.02
CA VAL A 73 10.30 -21.07 0.74
C VAL A 73 9.55 -22.28 0.15
N LEU A 74 8.66 -22.80 1.00
CA LEU A 74 7.36 -23.40 0.72
C LEU A 74 7.27 -24.66 -0.18
N ILE A 75 6.68 -25.68 0.46
CA ILE A 75 6.09 -26.86 -0.17
C ILE A 75 4.98 -26.40 -1.12
N ASN A 76 5.04 -26.81 -2.39
CA ASN A 76 3.85 -27.05 -3.19
C ASN A 76 4.05 -28.32 -4.03
N ASN A 77 3.25 -29.33 -3.75
CA ASN A 77 2.96 -30.41 -4.68
C ASN A 77 1.73 -29.98 -5.50
N GLY A 78 1.86 -29.96 -6.83
CA GLY A 78 0.71 -29.89 -7.73
C GLY A 78 0.95 -28.98 -8.93
N THR A 79 1.07 -29.58 -10.11
CA THR A 79 1.18 -28.92 -11.42
C THR A 79 -0.01 -28.02 -11.73
N THR A 80 0.22 -26.70 -11.79
CA THR A 80 -0.60 -25.73 -12.53
C THR A 80 0.32 -24.74 -13.24
N LYS A 81 -0.01 -24.42 -14.49
CA LYS A 81 0.65 -23.39 -15.31
C LYS A 81 0.77 -22.09 -14.52
N GLU A 82 1.88 -21.37 -14.66
CA GLU A 82 2.06 -20.00 -14.16
C GLU A 82 0.86 -19.15 -14.61
N GLU A 83 -0.01 -18.80 -13.65
CA GLU A 83 -0.99 -17.74 -13.81
C GLU A 83 -0.25 -16.42 -13.59
N ASP A 84 -0.46 -15.44 -14.47
CA ASP A 84 0.04 -14.07 -14.31
C ASP A 84 -0.38 -13.52 -12.93
N GLU A 85 0.56 -13.37 -12.00
CA GLU A 85 0.29 -12.86 -10.65
C GLU A 85 0.02 -11.33 -10.67
N ASP A 86 -0.91 -10.86 -9.83
CA ASP A 86 -1.24 -9.44 -9.69
C ASP A 86 -0.07 -8.65 -9.09
N LEU A 87 0.46 -7.63 -9.77
CA LEU A 87 1.47 -6.72 -9.23
C LEU A 87 0.79 -5.61 -8.43
N VAL A 88 1.08 -5.50 -7.13
CA VAL A 88 0.54 -4.43 -6.27
C VAL A 88 1.67 -3.90 -5.39
N ASP A 89 2.08 -2.65 -5.64
CA ASP A 89 3.10 -1.90 -4.91
C ASP A 89 2.66 -0.42 -4.77
N PRO A 90 3.34 0.42 -3.94
CA PRO A 90 2.96 1.82 -3.72
C PRO A 90 2.88 2.72 -4.97
N TRP A 91 3.45 2.27 -6.10
CA TRP A 91 3.52 3.01 -7.36
C TRP A 91 2.75 2.33 -8.50
N ASN A 92 2.54 1.01 -8.46
CA ASN A 92 1.94 0.22 -9.54
C ASN A 92 0.87 -0.75 -9.04
N VAL A 93 -0.26 -0.80 -9.75
CA VAL A 93 -1.29 -1.84 -9.61
C VAL A 93 -1.59 -2.43 -10.99
N GLN A 94 -1.21 -3.68 -11.23
CA GLN A 94 -1.43 -4.40 -12.48
C GLN A 94 -2.06 -5.76 -12.21
N THR A 95 -3.08 -6.09 -12.98
CA THR A 95 -3.75 -7.40 -12.97
C THR A 95 -4.13 -7.76 -14.40
N SER A 96 -4.02 -9.05 -14.73
CA SER A 96 -4.52 -9.64 -15.98
C SER A 96 -6.01 -9.99 -15.91
N ASN A 97 -6.62 -9.91 -14.72
CA ASN A 97 -8.01 -10.27 -14.47
C ASN A 97 -8.96 -9.09 -14.74
N ALA A 98 -9.93 -9.29 -15.64
CA ALA A 98 -10.95 -8.29 -15.95
C ALA A 98 -11.85 -7.92 -14.75
N LYS A 99 -11.93 -8.78 -13.73
CA LYS A 99 -12.66 -8.52 -12.47
C LYS A 99 -11.85 -7.71 -11.46
N GLY A 100 -10.62 -7.33 -11.79
CA GLY A 100 -9.70 -6.64 -10.89
C GLY A 100 -8.86 -7.61 -10.04
N VAL A 101 -8.11 -7.03 -9.12
CA VAL A 101 -7.16 -7.72 -8.23
C VAL A 101 -7.86 -8.76 -7.35
N ASP A 102 -7.24 -9.92 -7.17
CA ASP A 102 -7.66 -10.92 -6.19
C ASP A 102 -7.17 -10.52 -4.79
N TYR A 103 -8.03 -9.80 -4.08
CA TYR A 103 -7.71 -9.27 -2.76
C TYR A 103 -7.57 -10.35 -1.66
N ASP A 104 -8.19 -11.51 -1.79
CA ASP A 104 -8.03 -12.58 -0.79
C ASP A 104 -6.66 -13.26 -0.97
N LYS A 105 -6.19 -13.44 -2.21
CA LYS A 105 -4.77 -13.81 -2.46
C LYS A 105 -3.81 -12.73 -1.94
N LEU A 106 -4.17 -11.45 -2.07
CA LEU A 106 -3.34 -10.33 -1.61
C LEU A 106 -3.18 -10.31 -0.09
N ILE A 107 -4.24 -10.61 0.68
CA ILE A 107 -4.16 -10.77 2.15
C ILE A 107 -3.13 -11.83 2.51
N VAL A 108 -3.18 -13.00 1.86
CA VAL A 108 -2.24 -14.09 2.12
C VAL A 108 -0.82 -13.69 1.77
N ARG A 109 -0.62 -13.03 0.61
CA ARG A 109 0.70 -12.58 0.14
C ARG A 109 1.34 -11.56 1.09
N PHE A 110 0.56 -10.59 1.54
CA PHE A 110 1.06 -9.57 2.45
C PHE A 110 1.10 -10.06 3.90
N GLY A 111 0.31 -11.07 4.24
CA GLY A 111 0.21 -11.67 5.57
C GLY A 111 -0.62 -10.82 6.53
N SER A 112 -1.61 -10.09 6.02
CA SER A 112 -2.60 -9.36 6.81
C SER A 112 -3.78 -10.27 7.19
N SER A 113 -4.74 -9.73 7.94
CA SER A 113 -5.96 -10.43 8.37
C SER A 113 -7.17 -9.87 7.65
N LYS A 114 -8.17 -10.70 7.36
CA LYS A 114 -9.44 -10.26 6.78
C LYS A 114 -10.25 -9.51 7.84
N ILE A 115 -10.85 -8.39 7.47
CA ILE A 115 -11.92 -7.77 8.28
C ILE A 115 -13.16 -8.65 8.13
N ASP A 116 -13.48 -9.41 9.18
CA ASP A 116 -14.63 -10.28 9.23
C ASP A 116 -15.83 -9.61 9.93
N THR A 117 -16.94 -10.34 10.02
CA THR A 117 -18.18 -9.85 10.65
C THR A 117 -18.01 -9.64 12.15
N ASP A 118 -17.21 -10.47 12.82
CA ASP A 118 -17.00 -10.39 14.27
C ASP A 118 -16.24 -9.11 14.63
N LEU A 119 -15.22 -8.74 13.85
CA LEU A 119 -14.50 -7.48 14.03
C LEU A 119 -15.40 -6.25 13.77
N ILE A 120 -16.29 -6.32 12.78
CA ILE A 120 -17.25 -5.23 12.50
C ILE A 120 -18.23 -5.08 13.66
N ILE A 121 -18.76 -6.18 14.20
CA ILE A 121 -19.63 -6.18 15.39
C ILE A 121 -18.88 -5.63 16.61
N PHE A 122 -17.62 -6.01 16.78
CA PHE A 122 -16.79 -5.49 17.86
C PHE A 122 -16.61 -3.96 17.75
N LEU A 123 -16.28 -3.44 16.55
CA LEU A 123 -16.18 -2.01 16.30
C LEU A 123 -17.49 -1.27 16.62
N GLU A 124 -18.63 -1.79 16.16
CA GLU A 124 -19.96 -1.21 16.44
C GLU A 124 -20.24 -1.16 17.95
N ARG A 125 -19.96 -2.24 18.66
CA ARG A 125 -20.13 -2.32 20.12
C ARG A 125 -19.22 -1.34 20.86
N ALA A 126 -17.95 -1.28 20.48
CA ALA A 126 -16.95 -0.45 21.14
C ALA A 126 -17.25 1.04 20.96
N THR A 127 -17.67 1.44 19.76
CA THR A 127 -17.92 2.86 19.40
C THR A 127 -19.36 3.31 19.65
N GLY A 128 -20.31 2.38 19.73
CA GLY A 128 -21.74 2.69 19.80
C GLY A 128 -22.31 3.33 18.53
N GLN A 129 -21.57 3.26 17.41
CA GLN A 129 -21.93 3.87 16.13
C GLN A 129 -22.06 2.81 15.04
N LYS A 130 -23.01 3.04 14.12
CA LYS A 130 -23.19 2.17 12.95
C LYS A 130 -21.87 2.11 12.14
N PRO A 131 -21.36 0.91 11.79
CA PRO A 131 -20.15 0.79 10.99
C PRO A 131 -20.27 1.53 9.67
N HIS A 132 -19.20 2.22 9.29
CA HIS A 132 -19.10 2.91 8.01
C HIS A 132 -19.43 1.95 6.86
N HIS A 133 -20.14 2.42 5.83
CA HIS A 133 -20.51 1.57 4.69
C HIS A 133 -19.29 0.96 3.98
N PHE A 134 -18.10 1.55 4.12
CA PHE A 134 -16.88 0.94 3.62
C PHE A 134 -16.49 -0.37 4.32
N LEU A 135 -16.77 -0.52 5.61
CA LEU A 135 -16.57 -1.80 6.30
C LEU A 135 -17.67 -2.79 5.90
N ARG A 136 -18.92 -2.34 5.92
CA ARG A 136 -20.10 -3.17 5.61
C ARG A 136 -20.08 -3.73 4.18
N ARG A 137 -19.46 -3.01 3.24
CA ARG A 137 -19.35 -3.40 1.82
C ARG A 137 -18.01 -4.04 1.46
N GLY A 138 -17.14 -4.32 2.44
CA GLY A 138 -15.82 -4.92 2.18
C GLY A 138 -14.91 -4.05 1.30
N ILE A 139 -15.07 -2.74 1.39
CA ILE A 139 -14.23 -1.74 0.75
C ILE A 139 -12.92 -1.64 1.52
N PHE A 140 -12.99 -1.38 2.81
CA PHE A 140 -11.92 -1.71 3.75
C PHE A 140 -12.11 -3.17 4.14
N PHE A 141 -11.16 -4.02 3.76
CA PHE A 141 -11.36 -5.47 3.77
C PHE A 141 -10.26 -6.24 4.51
N SER A 142 -9.14 -5.58 4.79
CA SER A 142 -7.98 -6.19 5.44
C SER A 142 -7.52 -5.31 6.59
N HIS A 143 -6.95 -5.93 7.62
CA HIS A 143 -6.36 -5.25 8.75
C HIS A 143 -5.12 -5.96 9.33
N ARG A 144 -4.40 -5.25 10.19
CA ARG A 144 -3.41 -5.80 11.13
C ARG A 144 -3.71 -5.29 12.52
N ASP A 145 -3.74 -6.16 13.51
CA ASP A 145 -3.81 -5.80 14.94
C ASP A 145 -4.96 -4.83 15.32
N MET A 146 -6.03 -4.73 14.53
CA MET A 146 -7.17 -3.85 14.78
C MET A 146 -7.91 -4.24 16.07
N ASP A 147 -7.93 -5.54 16.39
CA ASP A 147 -8.36 -6.08 17.67
C ASP A 147 -7.58 -5.45 18.84
N GLN A 148 -6.27 -5.27 18.72
CA GLN A 148 -5.45 -4.62 19.74
C GLN A 148 -5.80 -3.13 19.92
N VAL A 149 -6.15 -2.43 18.84
CA VAL A 149 -6.63 -1.03 18.93
C VAL A 149 -7.97 -0.95 19.65
N LEU A 150 -8.89 -1.86 19.33
CA LEU A 150 -10.20 -1.90 19.97
C LEU A 150 -10.07 -2.27 21.46
N ASP A 151 -9.21 -3.23 21.80
CA ASP A 151 -8.88 -3.55 23.19
C ASP A 151 -8.27 -2.35 23.91
N ALA A 152 -7.32 -1.64 23.29
CA ALA A 152 -6.73 -0.43 23.85
C ALA A 152 -7.81 0.65 24.11
N TYR A 153 -8.72 0.84 23.16
CA TYR A 153 -9.81 1.80 23.25
C TYR A 153 -10.80 1.44 24.38
N GLU A 154 -11.26 0.19 24.48
CA GLU A 154 -12.13 -0.26 25.58
C GLU A 154 -11.45 -0.09 26.96
N ASN A 155 -10.13 -0.29 27.02
CA ASN A 155 -9.32 -0.08 28.21
C ASN A 155 -8.90 1.38 28.45
N LYS A 156 -9.44 2.35 27.69
CA LYS A 156 -9.14 3.79 27.80
C LYS A 156 -7.66 4.12 27.63
N LYS A 157 -6.92 3.29 26.90
CA LYS A 157 -5.54 3.58 26.51
C LYS A 157 -5.56 4.47 25.26
N PRO A 158 -4.74 5.53 25.23
CA PRO A 158 -4.71 6.43 24.09
C PRO A 158 -4.07 5.76 22.87
N PHE A 159 -4.59 6.10 21.70
CA PHE A 159 -3.98 5.82 20.40
C PHE A 159 -4.14 7.05 19.49
N TYR A 160 -3.46 7.06 18.35
CA TYR A 160 -3.60 8.11 17.34
C TYR A 160 -3.71 7.53 15.94
N LEU A 161 -4.23 8.34 15.02
CA LEU A 161 -4.32 8.01 13.61
C LEU A 161 -3.13 8.60 12.84
N TYR A 162 -2.66 7.87 11.84
CA TYR A 162 -1.72 8.36 10.85
C TYR A 162 -2.24 8.02 9.45
N THR A 163 -2.17 8.95 8.51
CA THR A 163 -2.32 8.66 7.07
C THR A 163 -1.37 9.54 6.26
N GLY A 164 -1.15 9.22 5.00
CA GLY A 164 -0.27 9.99 4.13
C GLY A 164 -0.93 10.43 2.83
N ARG A 165 -0.30 11.40 2.15
CA ARG A 165 -0.59 11.77 0.78
C ARG A 165 0.68 12.22 0.07
N GLY A 166 1.02 11.57 -1.03
CA GLY A 166 2.04 12.04 -1.95
C GLY A 166 1.50 13.07 -2.95
N PRO A 167 1.86 14.36 -2.84
CA PRO A 167 1.24 15.44 -3.61
C PRO A 167 1.76 15.49 -5.06
N SER A 168 1.12 14.72 -5.94
CA SER A 168 1.54 14.59 -7.36
C SER A 168 1.16 15.75 -8.27
N SER A 169 0.22 16.60 -7.83
CA SER A 169 -0.41 17.71 -8.55
C SER A 169 -1.07 18.66 -7.55
N GLN A 170 -1.44 19.88 -7.97
CA GLN A 170 -2.18 20.83 -7.14
C GLN A 170 -3.57 20.34 -6.72
N ALA A 171 -4.15 19.42 -7.51
CA ALA A 171 -5.53 18.97 -7.34
C ALA A 171 -5.59 17.49 -6.96
N MET A 172 -6.53 17.17 -6.07
CA MET A 172 -6.95 15.80 -5.78
C MET A 172 -8.14 15.40 -6.68
N HIS A 173 -8.23 14.11 -7.03
CA HIS A 173 -9.42 13.50 -7.61
C HIS A 173 -10.25 12.73 -6.57
N VAL A 174 -11.48 12.38 -6.93
CA VAL A 174 -12.45 11.71 -6.05
C VAL A 174 -11.96 10.41 -5.40
N GLY A 175 -11.11 9.64 -6.09
CA GLY A 175 -10.51 8.43 -5.51
C GLY A 175 -9.70 8.69 -4.22
N HIS A 176 -9.13 9.89 -4.05
CA HIS A 176 -8.40 10.22 -2.84
C HIS A 176 -9.31 10.55 -1.64
N LEU A 177 -10.61 10.77 -1.86
CA LEU A 177 -11.52 10.95 -0.73
C LEU A 177 -11.74 9.66 0.04
N ILE A 178 -11.60 8.51 -0.59
CA ILE A 178 -11.96 7.24 0.06
C ILE A 178 -11.16 7.00 1.35
N PRO A 179 -9.81 7.07 1.34
CA PRO A 179 -9.07 6.98 2.60
C PRO A 179 -9.43 8.11 3.56
N PHE A 180 -9.68 9.33 3.09
CA PHE A 180 -9.95 10.48 3.97
C PHE A 180 -11.32 10.47 4.62
N MET A 181 -12.36 10.03 3.90
CA MET A 181 -13.70 9.82 4.43
C MET A 181 -13.65 8.76 5.53
N PHE A 182 -12.86 7.70 5.34
CA PHE A 182 -12.71 6.66 6.33
C PHE A 182 -11.89 7.11 7.55
N THR A 183 -10.78 7.82 7.34
CA THR A 183 -10.00 8.42 8.43
C THR A 183 -10.85 9.42 9.23
N LYS A 184 -11.70 10.21 8.54
CA LYS A 184 -12.63 11.12 9.20
C LYS A 184 -13.68 10.37 10.03
N PHE A 185 -14.25 9.28 9.51
CA PHE A 185 -15.11 8.41 10.29
C PHE A 185 -14.40 7.97 11.58
N PHE A 186 -13.16 7.48 11.49
CA PHE A 186 -12.41 7.07 12.67
C PHE A 186 -12.14 8.21 13.67
N LEU A 187 -11.87 9.42 13.19
CA LEU A 187 -11.74 10.58 14.07
C LEU A 187 -13.03 10.89 14.83
N GLU A 188 -14.18 10.73 14.17
CA GLU A 188 -15.50 11.00 14.76
C GLU A 188 -15.92 9.91 15.76
N VAL A 189 -15.68 8.62 15.46
CA VAL A 189 -16.02 7.53 16.38
C VAL A 189 -15.08 7.42 17.58
N PHE A 190 -13.78 7.59 17.37
CA PHE A 190 -12.79 7.29 18.42
C PHE A 190 -12.34 8.51 19.20
N ASP A 191 -12.53 9.73 18.69
CA ASP A 191 -12.06 10.97 19.30
C ASP A 191 -10.57 10.93 19.65
N VAL A 192 -9.73 10.79 18.62
CA VAL A 192 -8.27 10.64 18.73
C VAL A 192 -7.53 11.69 17.90
N PRO A 193 -6.23 11.94 18.15
CA PRO A 193 -5.45 12.81 17.28
C PRO A 193 -5.11 12.15 15.95
N LEU A 194 -4.93 12.97 14.92
CA LEU A 194 -4.53 12.57 13.58
C LEU A 194 -3.25 13.31 13.17
N VAL A 195 -2.29 12.57 12.61
CA VAL A 195 -1.17 13.13 11.86
C VAL A 195 -1.29 12.76 10.37
N ILE A 196 -1.06 13.72 9.49
CA ILE A 196 -1.09 13.53 8.03
C ILE A 196 0.26 13.90 7.44
N GLN A 197 0.95 12.93 6.85
CA GLN A 197 2.21 13.15 6.13
C GLN A 197 1.95 13.60 4.69
N LEU A 198 2.59 14.67 4.26
CA LEU A 198 2.68 15.11 2.87
C LEU A 198 4.08 14.84 2.35
N THR A 199 4.23 13.79 1.55
CA THR A 199 5.52 13.28 1.07
C THR A 199 6.02 14.07 -0.16
N ASP A 200 6.26 15.37 0.03
CA ASP A 200 6.80 16.24 -1.02
C ASP A 200 8.25 15.90 -1.40
N ASP A 201 9.04 15.41 -0.45
CA ASP A 201 10.35 14.81 -0.71
C ASP A 201 10.28 13.56 -1.59
N GLU A 202 9.31 12.66 -1.38
CA GLU A 202 9.04 11.52 -2.27
C GLU A 202 8.75 12.00 -3.68
N LYS A 203 7.87 12.99 -3.85
CA LYS A 203 7.51 13.45 -5.19
C LYS A 203 8.67 14.13 -5.89
N TYR A 204 9.52 14.84 -5.15
CA TYR A 204 10.79 15.33 -5.67
C TYR A 204 11.74 14.20 -6.10
N LEU A 205 11.85 13.11 -5.31
CA LEU A 205 12.73 11.98 -5.61
C LEU A 205 12.26 11.12 -6.79
N TRP A 206 10.95 11.00 -7.01
CA TRP A 206 10.36 10.17 -8.06
C TRP A 206 10.03 10.89 -9.36
N LYS A 207 9.81 12.21 -9.32
CA LYS A 207 9.39 12.99 -10.48
C LYS A 207 10.38 14.08 -10.83
N ASP A 208 10.39 14.44 -12.10
CA ASP A 208 11.13 15.61 -12.58
C ASP A 208 10.39 16.89 -12.16
N MET A 209 10.72 17.40 -10.97
CA MET A 209 10.18 18.65 -10.42
C MET A 209 11.17 19.31 -9.46
N THR A 210 10.99 20.61 -9.20
CA THR A 210 11.80 21.32 -8.20
C THR A 210 11.25 21.14 -6.79
N ILE A 211 12.07 21.37 -5.77
CA ILE A 211 11.69 21.34 -4.36
C ILE A 211 10.56 22.34 -4.09
N GLU A 212 10.64 23.55 -4.64
CA GLU A 212 9.63 24.59 -4.47
C GLU A 212 8.28 24.14 -5.05
N LYS A 213 8.31 23.40 -6.17
CA LYS A 213 7.09 22.88 -6.79
C LYS A 213 6.47 21.75 -5.97
N ALA A 214 7.28 20.85 -5.43
CA ALA A 214 6.81 19.79 -4.56
C ALA A 214 6.16 20.36 -3.28
N HIS A 215 6.81 21.36 -2.68
CA HIS A 215 6.32 22.08 -1.51
C HIS A 215 5.02 22.86 -1.79
N GLU A 216 4.94 23.53 -2.94
CA GLU A 216 3.71 24.19 -3.41
C GLU A 216 2.56 23.17 -3.50
N TYR A 217 2.81 21.99 -4.06
CA TYR A 217 1.79 20.93 -4.14
C TYR A 217 1.37 20.42 -2.76
N ALA A 218 2.30 20.22 -1.83
CA ALA A 218 1.96 19.87 -0.45
C ALA A 218 1.03 20.92 0.16
N ARG A 219 1.36 22.21 0.06
CA ARG A 219 0.53 23.31 0.57
C ARG A 219 -0.86 23.37 -0.08
N GLU A 220 -0.96 23.14 -1.39
CA GLU A 220 -2.27 23.10 -2.07
C GLU A 220 -3.10 21.88 -1.67
N ASN A 221 -2.48 20.70 -1.51
CA ASN A 221 -3.18 19.48 -1.08
C ASN A 221 -3.60 19.62 0.40
N ALA A 222 -2.85 20.35 1.24
CA ALA A 222 -3.24 20.65 2.62
C ALA A 222 -4.62 21.34 2.71
N LYS A 223 -4.98 22.16 1.70
CA LYS A 223 -6.30 22.83 1.63
C LYS A 223 -7.44 21.84 1.46
N ASP A 224 -7.21 20.73 0.74
CA ASP A 224 -8.23 19.71 0.50
C ASP A 224 -8.59 18.95 1.79
N PHE A 225 -7.65 18.78 2.72
CA PHE A 225 -7.97 18.19 4.03
C PHE A 225 -8.93 19.06 4.83
N PHE A 226 -8.72 20.38 4.89
CA PHE A 226 -9.72 21.26 5.49
C PHE A 226 -11.08 21.13 4.79
N ALA A 227 -11.07 21.05 3.46
CA ALA A 227 -12.28 20.87 2.67
C ALA A 227 -12.96 19.48 2.87
N CYS A 228 -12.24 18.48 3.36
CA CYS A 228 -12.81 17.22 3.84
C CYS A 228 -13.45 17.36 5.25
N GLY A 229 -13.19 18.46 5.94
CA GLY A 229 -13.73 18.79 7.25
C GLY A 229 -13.00 18.09 8.39
N PHE A 230 -11.68 17.98 8.31
CA PHE A 230 -10.84 17.60 9.44
C PHE A 230 -10.79 18.73 10.48
N ASP A 231 -10.82 18.38 11.77
CA ASP A 231 -10.76 19.34 12.87
C ASP A 231 -9.31 19.78 13.12
N VAL A 232 -9.06 21.10 13.04
CA VAL A 232 -7.75 21.67 13.32
C VAL A 232 -7.31 21.41 14.77
N ASN A 233 -8.20 21.25 15.74
CA ASN A 233 -7.78 20.99 17.11
C ASN A 233 -7.25 19.57 17.30
N LYS A 234 -7.57 18.65 16.38
CA LYS A 234 -7.23 17.22 16.46
C LYS A 234 -6.28 16.76 15.36
N THR A 235 -5.96 17.62 14.39
CA THR A 235 -5.23 17.22 13.17
C THR A 235 -3.96 18.03 13.00
N PHE A 236 -2.84 17.34 12.79
CA PHE A 236 -1.56 17.92 12.38
C PHE A 236 -1.20 17.42 10.98
N ILE A 237 -1.03 18.34 10.03
CA ILE A 237 -0.59 18.01 8.67
C ILE A 237 0.85 18.47 8.54
N PHE A 238 1.73 17.71 7.91
CA PHE A 238 3.12 18.15 7.77
C PHE A 238 3.70 17.80 6.41
N SER A 239 4.49 18.73 5.87
CA SER A 239 5.41 18.48 4.76
C SER A 239 6.65 17.79 5.32
N ASP A 240 7.14 16.76 4.64
CA ASP A 240 8.37 16.09 5.05
C ASP A 240 9.57 17.04 4.96
N LEU A 241 9.66 17.81 3.88
CA LEU A 241 10.72 18.81 3.68
C LEU A 241 10.77 19.85 4.82
N ASP A 242 9.63 20.32 5.30
CA ASP A 242 9.56 21.30 6.40
C ASP A 242 9.76 20.66 7.79
N TYR A 243 9.08 19.55 8.05
CA TYR A 243 9.01 18.98 9.40
C TYR A 243 10.31 18.30 9.80
N LEU A 244 11.03 17.70 8.85
CA LEU A 244 12.34 17.10 9.09
C LEU A 244 13.33 18.12 9.68
N GLY A 245 13.29 19.37 9.21
CA GLY A 245 14.13 20.45 9.71
C GLY A 245 13.75 20.99 11.10
N THR A 246 12.57 20.62 11.63
CA THR A 246 12.03 21.17 12.88
C THR A 246 11.83 20.13 13.99
N SER A 247 11.86 18.83 13.67
CA SER A 247 11.68 17.75 14.66
C SER A 247 12.89 16.81 14.74
N ALA A 248 13.66 16.96 15.82
CA ALA A 248 14.73 16.02 16.13
C ALA A 248 14.21 14.60 16.44
N GLY A 249 12.98 14.47 16.95
CA GLY A 249 12.34 13.17 17.19
C GLY A 249 12.07 12.41 15.90
N PHE A 250 11.57 13.12 14.89
CA PHE A 250 11.29 12.57 13.56
C PHE A 250 12.56 11.98 12.93
N TYR A 251 13.62 12.78 12.82
CA TYR A 251 14.89 12.31 12.23
C TYR A 251 15.54 11.16 13.02
N LYS A 252 15.47 11.17 14.36
CA LYS A 252 15.97 10.05 15.17
C LYS A 252 15.27 8.73 14.83
N ASN A 253 13.96 8.76 14.61
CA ASN A 253 13.21 7.56 14.23
C ASN A 253 13.51 7.11 12.80
N ILE A 254 13.71 8.05 11.86
CA ILE A 254 14.19 7.71 10.51
C ILE A 254 15.52 6.96 10.57
N VAL A 255 16.50 7.47 11.32
CA VAL A 255 17.82 6.82 11.47
C VAL A 255 17.70 5.46 12.16
N LYS A 256 16.83 5.33 13.18
CA LYS A 256 16.54 4.05 13.82
C LYS A 256 16.00 3.04 12.81
N VAL A 257 15.05 3.42 11.95
CA VAL A 257 14.49 2.53 10.92
C VAL A 257 15.56 2.19 9.88
N GLN A 258 16.27 3.18 9.34
CA GLN A 258 17.33 2.97 8.33
C GLN A 258 18.41 1.97 8.80
N LYS A 259 18.74 1.96 10.10
CA LYS A 259 19.72 1.00 10.66
C LYS A 259 19.26 -0.46 10.58
N HIS A 260 17.96 -0.71 10.60
CA HIS A 260 17.39 -2.07 10.68
C HIS A 260 16.76 -2.54 9.36
N VAL A 261 16.87 -1.73 8.31
CA VAL A 261 16.32 -1.99 6.99
C VAL A 261 17.46 -2.05 5.99
N PHE A 262 17.79 -3.26 5.55
CA PHE A 262 18.86 -3.50 4.60
C PHE A 262 18.39 -3.28 3.15
N PHE A 263 19.34 -2.94 2.29
CA PHE A 263 19.04 -2.73 0.87
C PHE A 263 18.36 -3.93 0.22
N ASN A 264 18.84 -5.16 0.47
CA ASN A 264 18.21 -6.38 -0.05
C ASN A 264 16.73 -6.53 0.34
N GLN A 265 16.34 -6.04 1.53
CA GLN A 265 14.93 -6.06 1.94
C GLN A 265 14.12 -5.09 1.08
N VAL A 266 14.57 -3.84 0.92
CA VAL A 266 13.85 -2.87 0.08
C VAL A 266 13.88 -3.22 -1.41
N LYS A 267 14.88 -3.95 -1.91
CA LYS A 267 14.87 -4.54 -3.26
C LYS A 267 13.74 -5.56 -3.42
N GLY A 268 13.62 -6.50 -2.47
CA GLY A 268 12.57 -7.52 -2.54
C GLY A 268 11.16 -6.98 -2.29
N ILE A 269 11.05 -5.92 -1.49
CA ILE A 269 9.78 -5.31 -1.09
C ILE A 269 9.28 -4.30 -2.13
N PHE A 270 10.15 -3.42 -2.63
CA PHE A 270 9.78 -2.29 -3.51
C PHE A 270 10.28 -2.43 -4.95
N GLY A 271 11.02 -3.50 -5.27
CA GLY A 271 11.61 -3.67 -6.60
C GLY A 271 12.75 -2.71 -6.91
N PHE A 272 13.34 -2.04 -5.89
CA PHE A 272 14.48 -1.16 -6.13
C PHE A 272 15.68 -1.91 -6.73
N THR A 273 16.44 -1.17 -7.52
CA THR A 273 17.63 -1.65 -8.21
C THR A 273 18.86 -0.87 -7.75
N ASP A 274 20.04 -1.39 -8.07
CA ASP A 274 21.30 -0.73 -7.74
C ASP A 274 21.50 0.58 -8.52
N SER A 275 20.62 0.85 -9.51
CA SER A 275 20.61 2.08 -10.31
C SER A 275 19.71 3.17 -9.72
N ASP A 276 18.88 2.86 -8.73
CA ASP A 276 18.03 3.86 -8.06
C ASP A 276 18.85 4.80 -7.18
N CYS A 277 18.43 6.06 -7.07
CA CYS A 277 19.13 7.02 -6.23
C CYS A 277 18.97 6.67 -4.74
N ILE A 278 19.97 7.00 -3.93
CA ILE A 278 19.99 6.71 -2.48
C ILE A 278 18.79 7.34 -1.72
N GLY A 279 18.22 8.42 -2.24
CA GLY A 279 17.01 9.03 -1.70
C GLY A 279 15.82 8.07 -1.79
N LYS A 280 15.57 7.47 -2.97
CA LYS A 280 14.50 6.48 -3.15
C LYS A 280 14.69 5.25 -2.24
N ILE A 281 15.93 4.75 -2.19
CA ILE A 281 16.27 3.56 -1.40
C ILE A 281 16.01 3.78 0.10
N SER A 282 16.24 5.00 0.60
CA SER A 282 16.12 5.33 2.02
C SER A 282 14.76 5.94 2.42
N PHE A 283 13.94 6.36 1.44
CA PHE A 283 12.62 6.93 1.65
C PHE A 283 11.64 6.07 2.48
N PRO A 284 11.62 4.72 2.38
CA PRO A 284 10.74 3.90 3.21
C PRO A 284 10.86 4.18 4.72
N ALA A 285 12.03 4.59 5.20
CA ALA A 285 12.23 4.97 6.59
C ALA A 285 11.54 6.30 6.96
N ILE A 286 11.45 7.25 6.02
CA ILE A 286 10.76 8.53 6.19
C ILE A 286 9.25 8.29 6.34
N GLN A 287 8.67 7.42 5.52
CA GLN A 287 7.24 7.09 5.60
C GLN A 287 6.88 6.18 6.79
N ALA A 288 7.85 5.40 7.31
CA ALA A 288 7.69 4.61 8.51
C ALA A 288 7.73 5.45 9.81
N ALA A 289 8.52 6.53 9.83
CA ALA A 289 8.73 7.35 11.03
C ALA A 289 7.47 7.93 11.70
N PRO A 290 6.42 8.37 10.97
CA PRO A 290 5.17 8.87 11.56
C PRO A 290 4.40 7.81 12.39
N SER A 291 4.74 6.54 12.23
CA SER A 291 4.15 5.44 12.99
C SER A 291 4.57 5.39 14.46
N PHE A 292 5.59 6.17 14.83
CA PHE A 292 6.12 6.25 16.18
C PHE A 292 5.72 7.58 16.81
N SER A 293 4.99 7.54 17.92
CA SER A 293 4.58 8.77 18.64
C SER A 293 5.76 9.68 19.04
N SER A 294 6.93 9.13 19.30
CA SER A 294 8.17 9.90 19.57
C SER A 294 8.65 10.78 18.40
N SER A 295 8.10 10.59 17.20
CA SER A 295 8.28 11.48 16.04
C SER A 295 7.59 12.85 16.20
N PHE A 296 6.61 12.94 17.10
CA PHE A 296 5.81 14.13 17.33
C PHE A 296 5.81 14.55 18.81
N PRO A 297 6.98 14.97 19.35
CA PRO A 297 7.10 15.33 20.77
C PRO A 297 6.16 16.49 21.16
N GLN A 298 5.85 17.38 20.21
CA GLN A 298 4.93 18.51 20.39
C GLN A 298 3.48 18.06 20.67
N ILE A 299 3.10 16.88 20.16
CA ILE A 299 1.74 16.33 20.25
C ILE A 299 1.66 15.38 21.44
N PHE A 300 2.61 14.45 21.56
CA PHE A 300 2.55 13.35 22.54
C PHE A 300 3.38 13.60 23.80
N ASN A 301 3.90 14.82 23.99
CA ASN A 301 4.66 15.24 25.17
C ASN A 301 5.82 14.28 25.53
N GLY A 302 6.52 13.78 24.49
CA GLY A 302 7.63 12.84 24.64
C GLY A 302 7.26 11.40 24.97
N LYS A 303 5.97 11.03 25.02
CA LYS A 303 5.57 9.62 25.14
C LYS A 303 5.93 8.86 23.87
N GLU A 304 6.50 7.67 24.04
CA GLU A 304 7.02 6.86 22.94
C GLU A 304 6.12 5.65 22.62
N ASN A 305 5.17 5.32 23.50
CA ASN A 305 4.39 4.07 23.46
C ASN A 305 2.89 4.31 23.17
N ILE A 306 2.55 5.39 22.47
CA ILE A 306 1.17 5.61 22.02
C ILE A 306 0.94 4.76 20.77
N GLN A 307 -0.14 3.99 20.82
CA GLN A 307 -0.61 3.11 19.75
C GLN A 307 -0.93 3.91 18.47
N CYS A 308 -0.60 3.37 17.29
CA CYS A 308 -0.81 4.03 15.99
C CYS A 308 -1.72 3.17 15.11
N LEU A 309 -2.81 3.76 14.61
CA LEU A 309 -3.69 3.14 13.61
C LEU A 309 -3.54 3.88 12.27
N ILE A 310 -3.25 3.16 11.18
CA ILE A 310 -3.02 3.74 9.84
C ILE A 310 -4.09 3.27 8.85
N PRO A 311 -5.08 4.11 8.52
CA PRO A 311 -5.99 3.84 7.42
C PRO A 311 -5.29 4.15 6.09
N CYS A 312 -5.12 3.14 5.23
CA CYS A 312 -4.48 3.32 3.93
C CYS A 312 -5.11 2.43 2.85
N ALA A 313 -4.68 2.60 1.61
CA ALA A 313 -4.96 1.61 0.58
C ALA A 313 -3.92 0.48 0.66
N ILE A 314 -4.28 -0.71 0.16
CA ILE A 314 -3.49 -1.95 0.31
C ILE A 314 -2.09 -1.87 -0.34
N ASP A 315 -1.92 -1.01 -1.34
CA ASP A 315 -0.64 -0.71 -1.99
C ASP A 315 0.40 -0.12 -1.02
N GLN A 316 -0.06 0.58 0.03
CA GLN A 316 0.81 1.14 1.06
C GLN A 316 1.21 0.11 2.15
N GLU A 317 0.58 -1.08 2.17
CA GLU A 317 0.85 -2.13 3.17
C GLU A 317 2.30 -2.62 3.14
N VAL A 318 2.92 -2.56 1.97
CA VAL A 318 4.31 -2.94 1.72
C VAL A 318 5.29 -2.09 2.56
N LEU A 319 4.99 -0.80 2.73
CA LEU A 319 5.76 0.14 3.57
C LEU A 319 5.52 -0.10 5.06
N GLN A 320 4.29 -0.43 5.42
CA GLN A 320 3.91 -0.71 6.81
C GLN A 320 4.54 -2.01 7.32
N ARG A 321 4.62 -3.05 6.48
CA ARG A 321 5.32 -4.29 6.81
C ARG A 321 6.78 -4.05 7.22
N LEU A 322 7.43 -3.09 6.56
CA LEU A 322 8.80 -2.67 6.88
C LEU A 322 8.85 -1.92 8.22
N ALA A 323 7.88 -1.05 8.50
CA ALA A 323 7.74 -0.41 9.81
C ALA A 323 7.54 -1.43 10.95
N HIS A 324 6.65 -2.40 10.77
CA HIS A 324 6.43 -3.52 11.71
C HIS A 324 7.71 -4.35 11.93
N SER A 325 8.39 -4.73 10.85
CA SER A 325 9.61 -5.56 10.93
C SER A 325 10.75 -4.84 11.67
N SER A 326 10.87 -3.53 11.43
CA SER A 326 11.84 -2.67 12.11
C SER A 326 11.50 -2.49 13.59
N CYS A 327 10.20 -2.37 13.90
CA CYS A 327 9.67 -2.25 15.25
C CYS A 327 10.02 -3.45 16.14
N LEU A 328 9.90 -4.68 15.61
CA LEU A 328 10.29 -5.92 16.29
C LEU A 328 11.79 -6.02 16.63
N THR A 329 12.64 -5.27 15.91
CA THR A 329 14.10 -5.30 16.11
C THR A 329 14.58 -4.17 17.04
N LEU A 330 13.80 -3.09 17.16
CA LEU A 330 14.10 -1.90 17.97
C LEU A 330 13.67 -1.99 19.45
N LEU A 331 13.10 -3.13 19.88
CA LEU A 331 12.28 -3.32 21.09
C LEU A 331 12.57 -2.45 22.32
N CYS A 332 11.58 -1.63 22.65
CA CYS A 332 11.09 -1.31 24.00
C CYS A 332 9.58 -1.02 23.90
N TYR A 333 8.77 -2.07 23.73
CA TYR A 333 7.33 -2.08 23.35
C TYR A 333 7.11 -1.84 21.85
N PRO A 334 6.41 -2.74 21.13
CA PRO A 334 5.96 -2.39 19.80
C PRO A 334 4.95 -1.25 19.96
N PRO A 335 5.08 -0.06 19.32
CA PRO A 335 3.90 0.60 18.81
C PRO A 335 3.14 -0.49 18.07
N GLN A 336 2.01 -0.91 18.61
CA GLN A 336 1.17 -1.86 17.90
C GLN A 336 0.71 -1.01 16.70
N LEU A 337 1.24 -1.36 15.55
CA LEU A 337 0.90 -0.70 14.31
C LEU A 337 -0.29 -1.48 13.82
N SER A 338 -1.41 -0.79 13.66
CA SER A 338 -2.62 -1.42 13.17
C SER A 338 -3.01 -0.72 11.91
N ASP A 339 -3.24 -1.46 10.84
CA ASP A 339 -3.57 -0.88 9.56
C ASP A 339 -4.92 -1.39 9.11
N THR A 340 -5.64 -0.58 8.35
CA THR A 340 -6.81 -1.04 7.60
C THR A 340 -6.60 -0.71 6.14
N ALA A 341 -6.77 -1.70 5.27
CA ALA A 341 -6.49 -1.58 3.86
C ALA A 341 -7.76 -1.62 3.00
N PHE A 342 -7.77 -0.74 2.01
CA PHE A 342 -8.90 -0.48 1.12
C PHE A 342 -8.64 -0.87 -0.34
N ARG A 343 -9.70 -1.32 -1.03
CA ARG A 343 -9.76 -1.54 -2.50
C ARG A 343 -9.75 -0.24 -3.30
N GLY A 344 -8.59 0.36 -3.57
CA GLY A 344 -8.47 1.52 -4.47
C GLY A 344 -9.36 1.40 -5.72
N PRO A 345 -9.96 2.49 -6.25
CA PRO A 345 -10.68 2.42 -7.53
C PRO A 345 -9.80 1.88 -8.66
N SER A 346 -8.48 2.05 -8.51
CA SER A 346 -7.38 1.54 -9.35
C SER A 346 -7.09 0.03 -9.22
N GLY A 347 -7.76 -0.69 -8.30
CA GLY A 347 -7.68 -2.15 -8.22
C GLY A 347 -8.30 -2.89 -9.41
N TYR A 348 -8.91 -2.14 -10.32
CA TYR A 348 -9.17 -2.51 -11.70
C TYR A 348 -8.06 -1.84 -12.51
N SER A 349 -7.04 -2.61 -12.92
CA SER A 349 -5.76 -2.11 -13.45
C SER A 349 -5.90 -1.04 -14.55
N ASP A 350 -4.84 -0.25 -14.75
CA ASP A 350 -4.62 0.60 -15.94
C ASP A 350 -4.67 -0.21 -17.27
N ASN A 351 -4.55 -1.54 -17.20
CA ASN A 351 -4.72 -2.48 -18.32
C ASN A 351 -6.13 -3.08 -18.41
N SER A 352 -6.99 -2.87 -17.42
CA SER A 352 -8.40 -3.17 -17.53
C SER A 352 -9.04 -2.08 -18.38
N GLN A 353 -9.84 -2.46 -19.38
CA GLN A 353 -10.61 -1.50 -20.18
C GLN A 353 -11.60 -0.64 -19.35
N CYS A 354 -11.63 -0.78 -18.02
CA CYS A 354 -12.51 -0.10 -17.09
C CYS A 354 -12.02 1.30 -16.68
N PHE A 355 -10.71 1.58 -16.74
CA PHE A 355 -10.15 2.89 -16.38
C PHE A 355 -9.15 3.37 -17.44
N PRO A 356 -9.60 4.06 -18.52
CA PRO A 356 -8.66 4.67 -19.44
C PRO A 356 -7.86 5.75 -18.71
N SER A 357 -6.55 5.64 -18.85
CA SER A 357 -5.53 6.51 -18.28
C SER A 357 -5.85 8.01 -18.40
N THR A 358 -5.48 8.76 -17.36
CA THR A 358 -5.41 10.24 -17.26
C THR A 358 -6.71 11.05 -17.41
N ASP A 359 -7.71 10.62 -18.19
CA ASP A 359 -8.92 11.41 -18.50
C ASP A 359 -10.08 11.20 -17.52
N MET A 360 -10.02 10.17 -16.66
CA MET A 360 -11.03 9.87 -15.62
C MET A 360 -10.66 10.38 -14.22
N ASN A 361 -9.58 11.14 -14.09
CA ASN A 361 -9.28 11.86 -12.86
C ASN A 361 -10.28 13.00 -12.71
N TRP A 362 -11.45 12.72 -12.15
CA TRP A 362 -12.45 13.73 -11.81
C TRP A 362 -11.92 14.57 -10.66
N PHE A 363 -11.06 15.53 -11.00
CA PHE A 363 -10.47 16.46 -10.06
C PHE A 363 -11.56 17.31 -9.41
N PHE A 364 -11.41 17.58 -8.11
CA PHE A 364 -12.36 18.41 -7.36
C PHE A 364 -12.62 19.75 -8.03
N HIS A 365 -11.62 20.33 -8.67
CA HIS A 365 -11.71 21.65 -9.28
C HIS A 365 -12.42 21.69 -10.63
N THR A 366 -12.50 20.57 -11.35
CA THR A 366 -13.01 20.52 -12.73
C THR A 366 -14.39 19.87 -12.84
N PHE A 367 -15.02 19.51 -11.72
CA PHE A 367 -16.24 18.69 -11.70
C PHE A 367 -17.53 19.36 -12.22
N HIS A 368 -17.51 20.64 -12.60
CA HIS A 368 -18.66 21.29 -13.26
C HIS A 368 -18.95 20.62 -14.63
N GLY A 369 -20.10 20.89 -15.27
CA GLY A 369 -20.69 20.34 -16.52
C GLY A 369 -19.92 19.33 -17.39
N ARG A 370 -18.60 19.49 -17.55
CA ARG A 370 -17.64 18.47 -18.00
C ARG A 370 -17.70 17.14 -17.24
N ALA A 371 -18.00 17.07 -15.94
CA ALA A 371 -18.02 15.78 -15.22
C ALA A 371 -19.19 14.88 -15.61
N SER A 372 -20.41 15.45 -15.76
CA SER A 372 -21.56 14.69 -16.26
C SER A 372 -21.31 14.17 -17.68
N SER A 373 -20.70 15.01 -18.53
CA SER A 373 -20.24 14.59 -19.86
C SER A 373 -19.17 13.51 -19.78
N GLY A 374 -18.23 13.62 -18.83
CA GLY A 374 -17.15 12.66 -18.62
C GLY A 374 -17.64 11.29 -18.15
N ILE A 375 -18.57 11.25 -17.19
CA ILE A 375 -19.22 10.01 -16.75
C ILE A 375 -19.97 9.37 -17.92
N ASN A 376 -20.76 10.15 -18.65
CA ASN A 376 -21.54 9.64 -19.79
C ASN A 376 -20.64 9.10 -20.90
N LYS A 377 -19.53 9.78 -21.22
CA LYS A 377 -18.66 9.47 -22.36
C LYS A 377 -17.57 8.44 -22.06
N HIS A 378 -17.04 8.41 -20.84
CA HIS A 378 -15.81 7.67 -20.54
C HIS A 378 -15.97 6.58 -19.48
N ALA A 379 -16.97 6.66 -18.58
CA ALA A 379 -17.18 5.59 -17.61
C ALA A 379 -17.64 4.32 -18.35
N PHE A 380 -16.86 3.24 -18.20
CA PHE A 380 -17.15 1.96 -18.84
C PHE A 380 -18.51 1.41 -18.36
N SER A 381 -19.27 0.86 -19.31
CA SER A 381 -20.61 0.33 -19.11
C SER A 381 -20.59 -1.19 -19.07
N GLY A 382 -21.17 -1.76 -18.01
CA GLY A 382 -21.51 -3.18 -17.94
C GLY A 382 -22.83 -3.55 -18.64
N GLY A 383 -23.49 -2.58 -19.28
CA GLY A 383 -24.72 -2.77 -20.03
C GLY A 383 -24.52 -3.52 -21.35
N ARG A 384 -25.57 -3.55 -22.19
CA ARG A 384 -25.53 -4.17 -23.53
C ARG A 384 -25.49 -3.09 -24.60
N ASP A 385 -25.09 -3.47 -25.80
CA ASP A 385 -24.94 -2.55 -26.94
C ASP A 385 -26.29 -1.95 -27.37
N THR A 386 -27.37 -2.72 -27.23
CA THR A 386 -28.74 -2.28 -27.57
C THR A 386 -29.66 -2.30 -26.36
N ILE A 387 -30.71 -1.45 -26.40
CA ILE A 387 -31.73 -1.40 -25.34
C ILE A 387 -32.46 -2.73 -25.27
N GLU A 388 -32.79 -3.33 -26.42
CA GLU A 388 -33.50 -4.61 -26.51
C GLU A 388 -32.72 -5.73 -25.82
N GLU A 389 -31.41 -5.82 -26.06
CA GLU A 389 -30.55 -6.79 -25.38
C GLU A 389 -30.41 -6.48 -23.90
N HIS A 390 -30.31 -5.21 -23.52
CA HIS A 390 -30.21 -4.82 -22.12
C HIS A 390 -31.49 -5.17 -21.34
N ARG A 391 -32.66 -4.89 -21.91
CA ARG A 391 -33.96 -5.29 -21.34
C ARG A 391 -34.10 -6.81 -21.22
N LYS A 392 -33.46 -7.58 -22.11
CA LYS A 392 -33.56 -9.05 -22.13
C LYS A 392 -32.54 -9.75 -21.24
N TYR A 393 -31.31 -9.27 -21.19
CA TYR A 393 -30.16 -9.94 -20.56
C TYR A 393 -29.57 -9.18 -19.37
N GLY A 394 -30.03 -7.96 -19.11
CA GLY A 394 -29.54 -7.10 -18.04
C GLY A 394 -28.11 -6.59 -18.23
N GLY A 395 -27.70 -5.74 -17.30
CA GLY A 395 -26.34 -5.24 -17.12
C GLY A 395 -25.53 -6.07 -16.13
N ASN A 396 -24.22 -6.11 -16.32
CA ASN A 396 -23.26 -6.73 -15.42
C ASN A 396 -22.69 -5.71 -14.43
N CYS A 397 -23.11 -5.81 -13.17
CA CYS A 397 -22.66 -4.94 -12.08
C CYS A 397 -21.17 -5.09 -11.73
N ASP A 398 -20.56 -6.26 -11.99
CA ASP A 398 -19.17 -6.55 -11.59
C ASP A 398 -18.14 -5.76 -12.40
N VAL A 399 -18.53 -5.24 -13.56
CA VAL A 399 -17.65 -4.52 -14.50
C VAL A 399 -18.12 -3.08 -14.75
N ASP A 400 -19.32 -2.69 -14.29
CA ASP A 400 -19.83 -1.34 -14.53
C ASP A 400 -19.20 -0.33 -13.58
N VAL A 401 -18.45 0.63 -14.14
CA VAL A 401 -17.75 1.65 -13.37
C VAL A 401 -18.73 2.52 -12.57
N SER A 402 -19.96 2.71 -13.06
CA SER A 402 -20.94 3.52 -12.35
C SER A 402 -21.43 2.83 -11.08
N ILE A 403 -21.67 1.52 -11.13
CA ILE A 403 -21.99 0.71 -9.94
C ILE A 403 -20.82 0.67 -8.96
N MET A 404 -19.58 0.57 -9.46
CA MET A 404 -18.39 0.61 -8.61
C MET A 404 -18.32 1.93 -7.83
N TYR A 405 -18.47 3.07 -8.51
CA TYR A 405 -18.47 4.38 -7.84
C TYR A 405 -19.67 4.56 -6.89
N LEU A 406 -20.85 4.09 -7.24
CA LEU A 406 -22.00 4.12 -6.33
C LEU A 406 -21.74 3.27 -5.08
N THR A 407 -21.03 2.16 -5.20
CA THR A 407 -20.62 1.34 -4.04
C THR A 407 -19.71 2.14 -3.09
N PHE A 408 -18.95 3.11 -3.60
CA PHE A 408 -18.16 4.05 -2.78
C PHE A 408 -18.97 5.23 -2.24
N PHE A 409 -19.81 5.89 -3.03
CA PHE A 409 -20.31 7.23 -2.66
C PHE A 409 -21.80 7.28 -2.33
N LEU A 410 -22.59 6.26 -2.66
CA LEU A 410 -23.99 6.19 -2.26
C LEU A 410 -24.08 5.53 -0.88
N GLU A 411 -24.37 6.26 0.18
CA GLU A 411 -24.35 5.74 1.57
C GLU A 411 -25.49 4.75 1.88
N ASP A 412 -26.63 4.87 1.20
CA ASP A 412 -27.82 4.03 1.40
C ASP A 412 -27.63 2.65 0.74
N ASP A 413 -27.56 1.61 1.57
CA ASP A 413 -27.36 0.23 1.15
C ASP A 413 -28.60 -0.36 0.44
N ASP A 414 -29.80 -0.06 0.93
CA ASP A 414 -31.04 -0.57 0.36
C ASP A 414 -31.22 0.02 -1.05
N ARG A 415 -30.92 1.32 -1.20
CA ARG A 415 -30.93 1.98 -2.50
C ARG A 415 -29.87 1.41 -3.44
N LEU A 416 -28.66 1.13 -2.96
CA LEU A 416 -27.61 0.52 -3.77
C LEU A 416 -28.01 -0.86 -4.27
N GLU A 417 -28.61 -1.68 -3.40
CA GLU A 417 -29.07 -3.02 -3.75
C GLU A 417 -30.23 -2.98 -4.75
N GLN A 418 -31.19 -2.07 -4.57
CA GLN A 418 -32.25 -1.83 -5.56
C GLN A 418 -31.69 -1.48 -6.94
N LEU A 419 -30.67 -0.61 -6.99
CA LEU A 419 -30.02 -0.22 -8.26
C LEU A 419 -29.32 -1.41 -8.91
N LYS A 420 -28.63 -2.25 -8.14
CA LYS A 420 -27.98 -3.47 -8.64
C LYS A 420 -29.02 -4.45 -9.20
N GLN A 421 -30.10 -4.71 -8.48
CA GLN A 421 -31.17 -5.61 -8.91
C GLN A 421 -31.87 -5.09 -10.18
N ALA A 422 -32.20 -3.80 -10.23
CA ALA A 422 -32.81 -3.18 -11.40
C ALA A 422 -31.86 -3.19 -12.62
N TYR A 423 -30.56 -2.98 -12.43
CA TYR A 423 -29.58 -3.03 -13.52
C TYR A 423 -29.37 -4.46 -14.03
N THR A 424 -29.23 -5.44 -13.13
CA THR A 424 -29.05 -6.85 -13.48
C THR A 424 -30.29 -7.47 -14.12
N SER A 425 -31.49 -7.01 -13.79
CA SER A 425 -32.72 -7.44 -14.47
C SER A 425 -32.95 -6.76 -15.82
N GLY A 426 -32.23 -5.68 -16.12
CA GLY A 426 -32.46 -4.84 -17.31
C GLY A 426 -33.58 -3.80 -17.14
N GLU A 427 -34.16 -3.65 -15.96
CA GLU A 427 -35.15 -2.61 -15.65
C GLU A 427 -34.53 -1.20 -15.66
N LEU A 428 -33.30 -1.06 -15.17
CA LEU A 428 -32.56 0.19 -15.16
C LEU A 428 -31.61 0.24 -16.36
N LEU A 429 -31.69 1.26 -17.20
CA LEU A 429 -30.75 1.45 -18.31
C LEU A 429 -29.43 2.10 -17.84
N THR A 430 -28.34 1.87 -18.57
CA THR A 430 -27.02 2.46 -18.26
C THR A 430 -27.06 3.99 -18.16
N GLY A 431 -27.82 4.67 -19.03
CA GLY A 431 -27.96 6.13 -18.97
C GLY A 431 -28.63 6.62 -17.68
N GLU A 432 -29.61 5.87 -17.17
CA GLU A 432 -30.30 6.16 -15.91
C GLU A 432 -29.39 5.88 -14.71
N LEU A 433 -28.65 4.77 -14.74
CA LEU A 433 -27.63 4.46 -13.74
C LEU A 433 -26.55 5.56 -13.64
N LYS A 434 -26.02 6.02 -14.78
CA LYS A 434 -25.04 7.11 -14.84
C LYS A 434 -25.61 8.42 -14.29
N LYS A 435 -26.90 8.69 -14.53
CA LYS A 435 -27.59 9.84 -13.95
C LYS A 435 -27.64 9.77 -12.42
N VAL A 436 -27.94 8.61 -11.85
CA VAL A 436 -27.91 8.41 -10.39
C VAL A 436 -26.52 8.64 -9.82
N LEU A 437 -25.46 8.16 -10.48
CA LEU A 437 -24.08 8.46 -10.08
C LEU A 437 -23.80 9.97 -10.11
N ILE A 438 -24.18 10.66 -11.17
CA ILE A 438 -23.99 12.11 -11.30
C ILE A 438 -24.68 12.85 -10.14
N GLU A 439 -25.93 12.51 -9.86
CA GLU A 439 -26.73 13.10 -8.78
C GLU A 439 -26.16 12.81 -7.39
N THR A 440 -25.47 11.67 -7.22
CA THR A 440 -24.76 11.33 -5.97
C THR A 440 -23.47 12.14 -5.81
N MET A 441 -22.70 12.29 -6.89
CA MET A 441 -21.37 12.93 -6.84
C MET A 441 -21.41 14.46 -6.83
N GLN A 442 -22.39 15.07 -7.52
CA GLN A 442 -22.53 16.53 -7.60
C GLN A 442 -22.58 17.22 -6.22
N PRO A 443 -23.47 16.83 -5.28
CA PRO A 443 -23.51 17.47 -3.97
C PRO A 443 -22.23 17.26 -3.16
N LEU A 444 -21.62 16.07 -3.25
CA LEU A 444 -20.36 15.75 -2.57
C LEU A 444 -19.23 16.71 -3.01
N VAL A 445 -19.05 16.86 -4.32
CA VAL A 445 -18.00 17.71 -4.87
C VAL A 445 -18.31 19.20 -4.67
N ALA A 446 -19.56 19.62 -4.84
CA ALA A 446 -19.97 21.00 -4.61
C ALA A 446 -19.71 21.42 -3.15
N ALA A 447 -20.05 20.56 -2.18
CA ALA A 447 -19.81 20.82 -0.77
C ALA A 447 -18.30 20.89 -0.44
N HIS A 448 -17.49 20.02 -1.04
CA HIS A 448 -16.03 20.08 -0.91
C HIS A 448 -15.47 21.39 -1.49
N GLN A 449 -15.86 21.76 -2.71
CA GLN A 449 -15.43 23.00 -3.35
C GLN A 449 -15.81 24.23 -2.51
N GLU A 450 -17.01 24.25 -1.95
CA GLU A 450 -17.47 25.38 -1.14
C GLU A 450 -16.65 25.52 0.16
N ARG A 451 -16.37 24.41 0.85
CA ARG A 451 -15.47 24.43 2.02
C ARG A 451 -14.05 24.83 1.64
N ARG A 452 -13.54 24.36 0.49
CA ARG A 452 -12.18 24.71 0.03
C ARG A 452 -12.02 26.20 -0.26
N LYS A 453 -13.05 26.89 -0.76
CA LYS A 453 -13.01 28.36 -0.98
C LYS A 453 -12.80 29.14 0.31
N GLN A 454 -13.22 28.58 1.45
CA GLN A 454 -13.10 29.21 2.76
C GLN A 454 -11.71 29.00 3.39
N VAL A 455 -10.84 28.20 2.76
CA VAL A 455 -9.50 27.92 3.27
C VAL A 455 -8.59 29.12 3.02
N THR A 456 -8.14 29.75 4.10
CA THR A 456 -7.12 30.80 4.06
C THR A 456 -5.73 30.24 4.30
N ASP A 457 -4.69 31.02 3.98
CA ASP A 457 -3.30 30.62 4.24
C ASP A 457 -3.01 30.49 5.75
N GLU A 458 -3.72 31.26 6.59
CA GLU A 458 -3.66 31.13 8.05
C GLU A 458 -4.20 29.80 8.53
N ILE A 459 -5.30 29.32 7.94
CA ILE A 459 -5.86 27.99 8.25
C ILE A 459 -4.85 26.91 7.89
N VAL A 460 -4.31 26.93 6.66
CA VAL A 460 -3.29 25.97 6.22
C VAL A 460 -2.07 26.01 7.15
N LYS A 461 -1.58 27.21 7.47
CA LYS A 461 -0.47 27.40 8.40
C LYS A 461 -0.81 26.83 9.78
N GLN A 462 -2.02 27.00 10.29
CA GLN A 462 -2.43 26.46 11.58
C GLN A 462 -2.40 24.93 11.58
N PHE A 463 -2.95 24.26 10.56
CA PHE A 463 -2.86 22.80 10.42
C PHE A 463 -1.42 22.32 10.38
N MET A 464 -0.56 23.07 9.67
CA MET A 464 0.83 22.70 9.42
C MET A 464 1.84 23.15 10.48
N THR A 465 1.42 23.94 11.46
CA THR A 465 2.30 24.36 12.56
C THR A 465 2.36 23.25 13.61
N PRO A 466 3.57 22.74 13.95
CA PRO A 466 3.74 21.79 15.04
C PRO A 466 3.26 22.41 16.35
N ARG A 467 2.28 21.78 16.99
CA ARG A 467 1.64 22.27 18.21
C ARG A 467 1.05 21.11 19.01
N LYS A 468 0.67 21.40 20.25
CA LYS A 468 -0.17 20.51 21.04
C LYS A 468 -1.56 20.45 20.42
N LEU A 469 -2.08 19.24 20.23
CA LEU A 469 -3.48 19.00 19.85
C LEU A 469 -4.37 19.00 21.10
N ALA A 470 -5.69 19.06 20.95
CA ALA A 470 -6.65 19.13 22.05
C ALA A 470 -6.82 17.79 22.81
N PHE A 471 -5.70 17.18 23.18
CA PHE A 471 -5.59 15.92 23.90
C PHE A 471 -4.53 16.03 25.01
N GLU A 472 -4.79 15.36 26.12
CA GLU A 472 -3.85 15.20 27.22
C GLU A 472 -3.34 13.76 27.21
N PHE A 473 -2.02 13.61 27.20
CA PHE A 473 -1.38 12.30 27.09
C PHE A 473 -0.83 11.81 28.41
#